data_AF-A0A7X8K483-F1
#
_entry.id   AF-A0A7X8K483-F1
#
_cell.length_a   1.000
_cell.length_b   1.000
_cell.length_c   1.000
_cell.angle_alpha   90.00
_cell.angle_beta   90.00
_cell.angle_gamma   90.00
#
_symmetry.space_group_name_H-M   'P 1'
#
loop_
_entity.id
_entity.type
_entity.pdbx_description
1 polymer ?
#
loop_
_entity_poly.entity_id
_entity_poly.type
_entity_poly.pdbx_seq_one_letter_code
_entity_poly.pdbx_strand_id
1 'polypeptide(L)'
;MSKTTSIFARVEPEIKEQAEMVLNKLGIPMSNAINIFLRQVVLQNGLPFEVKITHNRPLAIEDLTPEEFNNEIEKGFNDLRAGRVVSADKVAERINREYGHEL
;
A
#
# COMPACT_ATOMS: atom_id res chain seq x y z
N MET A 1 7.90 38.78 0.82
CA MET A 1 9.01 37.90 1.21
C MET A 1 8.41 36.56 1.63
N SER A 2 8.50 35.53 0.80
CA SER A 2 8.09 34.16 1.19
C SER A 2 9.06 33.66 2.27
N LYS A 3 8.56 33.45 3.49
CA LYS A 3 9.38 32.86 4.57
C LYS A 3 9.68 31.42 4.19
N THR A 4 10.92 31.12 3.85
CA THR A 4 11.41 29.77 3.62
C THR A 4 12.15 29.28 4.86
N THR A 5 11.88 28.04 5.26
CA THR A 5 12.58 27.36 6.36
C THR A 5 13.32 26.14 5.81
N SER A 6 14.54 25.92 6.28
CA SER A 6 15.34 24.74 5.93
C SER A 6 14.88 23.52 6.72
N ILE A 7 14.80 22.37 6.06
CA ILE A 7 14.46 21.08 6.66
C ILE A 7 15.70 20.18 6.58
N PHE A 8 16.09 19.61 7.71
CA PHE A 8 17.20 18.65 7.79
C PHE A 8 16.64 17.30 8.27
N ALA A 9 16.87 16.26 7.48
CA ALA A 9 16.47 14.89 7.79
C ALA A 9 17.66 13.95 7.61
N ARG A 10 17.80 12.97 8.50
CA ARG A 10 18.73 11.85 8.31
C ARG A 10 18.05 10.80 7.45
N VAL A 11 18.73 10.39 6.39
CA VAL A 11 18.25 9.37 5.45
C VAL A 11 19.44 8.48 5.12
N GLU A 12 19.19 7.20 4.92
CA GLU A 12 20.19 6.26 4.44
C GLU A 12 20.66 6.67 3.03
N PRO A 13 21.98 6.62 2.74
CA PRO A 13 22.51 7.04 1.44
C PRO A 13 21.89 6.28 0.26
N GLU A 14 21.71 4.96 0.40
CA GLU A 14 21.13 4.12 -0.64
C GLU A 14 19.68 4.51 -0.97
N ILE A 15 18.86 4.75 0.06
CA ILE A 15 17.47 5.20 -0.11
C ILE A 15 17.41 6.58 -0.76
N LYS A 16 18.32 7.48 -0.38
CA LYS A 16 18.41 8.82 -1.00
C LYS A 16 18.70 8.70 -2.49
N GLU A 17 19.70 7.92 -2.88
CA GLU A 17 20.08 7.72 -4.28
C GLU A 17 18.95 7.11 -5.10
N GLN A 18 18.28 6.08 -4.58
CA GLN A 18 17.13 5.45 -5.23
C GLN A 18 15.97 6.45 -5.41
N ALA A 19 15.63 7.22 -4.37
CA ALA A 19 14.58 8.23 -4.45
C ALA A 19 14.93 9.30 -5.49
N GLU A 20 16.17 9.77 -5.52
CA GLU A 20 16.65 10.78 -6.46
C GLU A 20 16.59 10.27 -7.91
N MET A 21 16.96 9.00 -8.15
CA MET A 21 16.81 8.37 -9.47
C MET A 21 15.36 8.34 -9.95
N VAL A 22 14.42 7.97 -9.07
CA VAL A 22 12.99 7.92 -9.41
C VAL A 22 12.44 9.32 -9.69
N LEU A 23 12.75 10.28 -8.82
CA LEU A 23 12.27 11.65 -8.93
C LEU A 23 12.84 12.36 -10.17
N ASN A 24 14.11 12.10 -10.51
CA ASN A 24 14.74 12.62 -11.72
C ASN A 24 14.06 12.12 -13.01
N LYS A 25 13.63 10.84 -13.04
CA LYS A 25 12.83 10.32 -14.17
C LYS A 25 11.49 11.04 -14.33
N LEU A 26 10.94 11.55 -13.22
CA LEU A 26 9.72 12.34 -13.22
C LEU A 26 9.98 13.85 -13.46
N GLY A 27 11.24 14.27 -13.57
CA GLY A 27 11.61 15.68 -13.70
C GLY A 27 11.38 16.50 -12.43
N ILE A 28 11.29 15.85 -11.27
CA ILE A 28 10.99 16.48 -9.98
C ILE A 28 12.27 16.50 -9.14
N PRO A 29 12.78 17.67 -8.72
CA PRO A 29 13.92 17.71 -7.80
C PRO A 29 13.48 17.30 -6.39
N MET A 30 14.42 16.71 -5.62
CA MET A 30 14.18 16.19 -4.27
C MET A 30 13.48 17.18 -3.33
N SER A 31 13.91 18.46 -3.35
CA SER A 31 13.31 19.52 -2.54
C SER A 31 11.85 19.81 -2.89
N ASN A 32 11.48 19.72 -4.18
CA ASN A 32 10.09 19.88 -4.61
C ASN A 32 9.24 18.69 -4.19
N ALA A 33 9.77 17.47 -4.25
CA ALA A 33 9.08 16.27 -3.77
C ALA A 33 8.74 16.39 -2.27
N ILE A 34 9.69 16.85 -1.44
CA ILE A 34 9.46 17.12 -0.01
C ILE A 34 8.37 18.18 0.19
N ASN A 35 8.39 19.27 -0.59
CA ASN A 35 7.34 20.29 -0.53
C ASN A 35 5.96 19.75 -0.91
N ILE A 36 5.87 18.91 -1.93
CA ILE A 36 4.61 18.26 -2.35
C ILE A 36 4.10 17.34 -1.23
N PHE A 37 4.99 16.53 -0.64
CA PHE A 37 4.64 15.66 0.48
C PHE A 37 4.05 16.44 1.65
N LEU A 38 4.71 17.52 2.09
CA LEU A 38 4.21 18.37 3.19
C LEU A 38 2.85 19.01 2.86
N ARG A 39 2.63 19.44 1.62
CA ARG A 39 1.33 19.97 1.18
C ARG A 39 0.24 18.91 1.24
N GLN A 40 0.55 17.67 0.85
CA GLN A 40 -0.40 16.57 0.94
C GLN A 40 -0.75 16.24 2.40
N VAL A 41 0.23 16.26 3.30
CA VAL A 41 -0.02 16.08 4.74
C VAL A 41 -1.01 17.12 5.27
N VAL A 42 -0.80 18.40 4.90
CA VAL A 42 -1.70 19.49 5.31
C VAL A 42 -3.09 19.35 4.68
N LEU A 43 -3.16 18.99 3.40
CA LEU A 43 -4.43 18.85 2.68
C LEU A 43 -5.30 17.72 3.26
N GLN A 44 -4.69 16.59 3.61
CA GLN A 44 -5.40 15.41 4.10
C GLN A 44 -5.57 15.40 5.62
N ASN A 45 -4.94 16.36 6.32
CA ASN A 45 -4.84 16.39 7.78
C ASN A 45 -4.35 15.03 8.35
N GLY A 46 -3.39 14.41 7.65
CA GLY A 46 -2.98 13.02 7.85
C GLY A 46 -1.80 12.65 6.95
N LEU A 47 -1.39 11.38 6.97
CA LEU A 47 -0.33 10.91 6.06
C LEU A 47 -0.89 10.72 4.64
N PRO A 48 -0.14 11.10 3.59
CA PRO A 48 -0.62 11.08 2.22
C PRO A 48 -0.55 9.70 1.56
N PHE A 49 -0.38 8.68 2.38
CA PHE A 49 -0.35 7.28 2.03
C PHE A 49 -0.98 6.50 3.19
N GLU A 50 -1.51 5.33 2.87
CA GLU A 50 -2.16 4.48 3.85
C GLU A 50 -1.11 3.82 4.76
N VAL A 51 -1.20 4.04 6.07
CA VAL A 51 -0.30 3.41 7.05
C VAL A 51 -0.86 2.04 7.39
N LYS A 52 -0.46 1.01 6.64
CA LYS A 52 -0.79 -0.38 6.95
C LYS A 52 0.39 -1.05 7.63
N ILE A 53 0.11 -1.69 8.76
CA ILE A 53 0.95 -2.79 9.22
C ILE A 53 0.48 -4.00 8.42
N THR A 54 1.20 -4.36 7.36
CA THR A 54 0.97 -5.62 6.66
C THR A 54 1.41 -6.75 7.57
N HIS A 55 0.57 -7.11 8.53
CA HIS A 55 0.57 -8.49 8.99
C HIS A 55 0.19 -9.31 7.78
N ASN A 56 0.91 -10.38 7.50
CA ASN A 56 0.60 -11.31 6.45
C ASN A 56 -0.56 -12.18 6.98
N ARG A 57 -1.69 -11.53 7.33
CA ARG A 57 -2.89 -12.18 7.83
C ARG A 57 -3.89 -12.24 6.69
N PRO A 58 -4.50 -13.40 6.42
CA PRO A 58 -5.62 -13.47 5.50
C PRO A 58 -6.73 -12.51 5.95
N LEU A 59 -7.35 -11.82 4.99
CA LEU A 59 -8.49 -10.92 5.24
C LEU A 59 -9.53 -11.64 6.09
N ALA A 60 -9.76 -11.15 7.31
CA ALA A 60 -10.83 -11.67 8.15
C ALA A 60 -12.14 -10.96 7.79
N ILE A 61 -13.26 -11.70 7.84
CA ILE A 61 -14.59 -11.14 7.60
C ILE A 61 -14.91 -10.02 8.61
N GLU A 62 -14.34 -10.11 9.82
CA GLU A 62 -14.49 -9.14 10.90
C GLU A 62 -13.90 -7.76 10.57
N ASP A 63 -12.97 -7.69 9.62
CA ASP A 63 -12.30 -6.45 9.21
C ASP A 63 -13.01 -5.76 8.02
N LEU A 64 -14.08 -6.34 7.48
CA LEU A 64 -14.80 -5.84 6.29
C LEU A 64 -16.10 -5.13 6.67
N THR A 65 -16.38 -4.01 6.01
CA THR A 65 -17.72 -3.44 6.03
C THR A 65 -18.71 -4.33 5.24
N PRO A 66 -20.03 -4.21 5.48
CA PRO A 66 -21.03 -4.97 4.71
C PRO A 66 -20.95 -4.74 3.19
N GLU A 67 -20.58 -3.54 2.76
CA GLU A 67 -20.43 -3.22 1.33
C GLU A 67 -19.20 -3.90 0.73
N GLU A 68 -18.06 -3.88 1.42
CA GLU A 68 -16.85 -4.56 0.99
C GLU A 68 -17.04 -6.07 0.93
N PHE A 69 -17.72 -6.65 1.94
CA PHE A 69 -18.07 -8.06 1.92
C PHE A 69 -18.93 -8.42 0.70
N ASN A 70 -19.98 -7.63 0.42
CA ASN A 70 -20.84 -7.88 -0.74
C ASN A 70 -20.07 -7.81 -2.07
N ASN A 71 -19.13 -6.86 -2.19
CA ASN A 71 -18.27 -6.74 -3.37
C ASN A 71 -17.33 -7.96 -3.54
N GLU A 72 -16.75 -8.47 -2.45
CA GLU A 72 -15.92 -9.68 -2.51
C GLU A 72 -16.72 -10.93 -2.89
N ILE A 73 -17.94 -11.06 -2.37
CA ILE A 73 -18.86 -12.15 -2.74
C ILE A 73 -19.23 -12.07 -4.23
N GLU A 74 -19.50 -10.87 -4.75
CA GLU A 74 -19.82 -10.67 -6.16
C GLU A 74 -18.64 -11.06 -7.08
N LYS A 75 -17.41 -10.72 -6.68
CA LYS A 75 -16.19 -11.18 -7.38
C LYS A 75 -16.11 -12.71 -7.40
N GLY A 76 -16.37 -13.36 -6.26
CA GLY A 76 -16.40 -14.83 -6.18
C GLY A 76 -17.45 -15.46 -7.10
N PHE A 77 -18.65 -14.90 -7.18
CA PHE A 77 -19.68 -15.36 -8.12
C PHE A 77 -19.26 -15.19 -9.59
N ASN A 78 -18.56 -14.10 -9.91
CA ASN A 78 -18.04 -13.87 -11.26
C ASN A 78 -16.91 -14.85 -11.62
N ASP A 79 -16.04 -15.20 -10.68
CA ASP A 79 -15.01 -16.22 -10.86
C ASP A 79 -15.61 -17.61 -11.06
N LEU A 80 -16.63 -17.97 -10.28
CA LEU A 80 -17.40 -19.21 -10.45
C LEU A 80 -18.04 -19.28 -11.84
N ARG A 81 -18.69 -18.20 -12.29
CA ARG A 81 -19.30 -18.12 -13.63
C ARG A 81 -18.29 -18.22 -14.76
N ALA A 82 -17.09 -17.68 -14.55
CA ALA A 82 -16.00 -17.73 -15.51
C ALA A 82 -15.18 -19.04 -15.46
N GLY A 83 -15.54 -19.99 -14.59
CA GLY A 83 -14.84 -21.26 -14.43
C GLY A 83 -13.45 -21.14 -13.78
N ARG A 84 -13.13 -20.00 -13.17
CA ARG A 84 -11.88 -19.76 -12.43
C ARG A 84 -11.99 -20.36 -11.02
N VAL A 85 -12.10 -21.68 -10.96
CA VAL A 85 -12.20 -22.43 -9.71
C VAL A 85 -10.89 -23.14 -9.39
N VAL A 86 -10.59 -23.25 -8.10
CA VAL A 86 -9.42 -23.96 -7.58
C VAL A 86 -9.91 -25.00 -6.59
N SER A 87 -9.30 -26.18 -6.57
CA SER A 87 -9.64 -27.22 -5.61
C SER A 87 -9.28 -26.79 -4.19
N ALA A 88 -10.05 -27.26 -3.20
CA ALA A 88 -9.82 -26.95 -1.79
C ALA A 88 -8.38 -27.31 -1.36
N ASP A 89 -7.84 -28.44 -1.82
CA ASP A 89 -6.47 -28.87 -1.50
C ASP A 89 -5.42 -27.87 -1.97
N LYS A 90 -5.54 -27.36 -3.21
CA LYS A 90 -4.62 -26.36 -3.76
C LYS A 90 -4.73 -25.02 -3.04
N VAL A 91 -5.93 -24.66 -2.57
CA VAL A 91 -6.15 -23.46 -1.76
C VAL A 91 -5.49 -23.62 -0.40
N ALA A 92 -5.65 -24.77 0.25
CA ALA A 92 -5.02 -25.08 1.54
C ALA A 92 -3.49 -25.04 1.46
N GLU A 93 -2.90 -25.64 0.42
CA GLU A 93 -1.45 -25.56 0.16
C GLU A 93 -0.97 -24.11 -0.04
N ARG A 94 -1.72 -23.30 -0.79
CA ARG A 94 -1.39 -21.89 -1.04
C ARG A 94 -1.43 -21.07 0.25
N ILE A 95 -2.49 -21.23 1.04
CA ILE A 95 -2.65 -20.55 2.32
C ILE A 95 -1.52 -20.92 3.27
N ASN A 96 -1.19 -22.21 3.38
CA ASN A 96 -0.11 -22.66 4.26
C ASN A 96 1.27 -22.12 3.82
N ARG A 97 1.52 -22.01 2.51
CA ARG A 97 2.77 -21.45 1.98
C ARG A 97 2.87 -19.93 2.20
N GLU A 98 1.76 -19.20 2.03
CA GLU A 98 1.74 -17.73 2.09
C GLU A 98 1.61 -17.22 3.53
N TYR A 99 0.96 -17.96 4.42
CA TYR A 99 0.57 -17.50 5.75
C TYR A 99 0.96 -18.46 6.90
N GLY A 100 1.52 -19.64 6.62
CA GLY A 100 1.87 -20.64 7.65
C GLY A 100 3.03 -20.27 8.57
N HIS A 101 3.66 -19.10 8.40
CA HIS A 101 4.69 -18.56 9.29
C HIS A 101 4.14 -17.56 10.33
N GLU A 102 2.86 -17.18 10.27
CA GLU A 102 2.26 -16.16 11.16
C GLU A 102 0.96 -16.62 11.86
N LEU A 103 0.70 -17.94 11.93
CA LEU A 103 -0.35 -18.53 12.77
C LEU A 103 0.23 -19.17 14.02
#